data_AF-E4XGU7-F1
#
_entry.id   AF-E4XGU7-F1
#
_cell.length_a   1.000
_cell.length_b   1.000
_cell.length_c   1.000
_cell.angle_alpha   90.00
_cell.angle_beta   90.00
_cell.angle_gamma   90.00
#
_symmetry.space_group_name_H-M   'P 1'
#
loop_
_entity.id
_entity.type
_entity.pdbx_description
1 polymer ?
#
loop_
_entity_poly.entity_id
_entity_poly.type
_entity_poly.pdbx_seq_one_letter_code
_entity_poly.pdbx_strand_id
1 'polypeptide(L)'
;MKLFTFGGLIMGAFGAIVMDQDESSFVIERDEPEYADYIDAFDDDQTWMYQADDGQLKEEFLDSFPILKSSEPKATFVDGGIRVRNMGRIMKMTMFMIKQPPNKFISIFKKYGCHCWPRGRTILGGQGRPKDDVDRTCKRLYNCHKCNFVNTGGICAPDATQYKVRGYESAPGVRVLTCGDEEGSCERNLCECDLAFALDMTDKVRPTTLEDVESSANAKSNGFKADEQCQVQGNSFSKGFQRAHHTLSEEYALANKVKIHNGFACCGDSFENYSPYRPELGQRCCNKSNVYSLGKNQMCCSDGTIAENGECLS
;
A
#
# COMPACT_ATOMS: atom_id res chain seq x y z
N MET A 1 -54.15 -8.11 -51.96
CA MET A 1 -52.86 -8.68 -52.39
C MET A 1 -52.07 -7.61 -53.15
N LYS A 2 -50.84 -7.32 -52.68
CA LYS A 2 -49.73 -6.55 -53.29
C LYS A 2 -50.08 -5.16 -53.88
N LEU A 3 -50.02 -4.08 -53.09
CA LEU A 3 -48.87 -3.27 -52.62
C LEU A 3 -48.13 -2.48 -53.73
N PHE A 4 -48.06 -1.18 -53.47
CA PHE A 4 -47.74 -0.04 -54.31
C PHE A 4 -46.22 0.20 -54.56
N THR A 5 -46.00 0.88 -55.68
CA THR A 5 -44.90 1.77 -56.11
C THR A 5 -44.25 2.64 -55.02
N PHE A 6 -42.97 3.01 -55.22
CA PHE A 6 -42.52 4.42 -55.18
C PHE A 6 -41.14 4.59 -55.83
N GLY A 7 -41.04 5.56 -56.74
CA GLY A 7 -39.82 6.18 -57.21
C GLY A 7 -40.12 7.66 -57.43
N GLY A 8 -39.30 8.55 -56.88
CA GLY A 8 -39.54 9.99 -56.97
C GLY A 8 -38.60 10.80 -56.09
N LEU A 9 -37.70 11.50 -56.77
CA LEU A 9 -36.65 12.40 -56.27
C LEU A 9 -37.21 13.82 -56.10
N ILE A 10 -36.59 14.65 -55.25
CA ILE A 10 -36.27 16.10 -55.41
C ILE A 10 -36.40 16.93 -54.11
N MET A 11 -35.29 17.65 -53.87
CA MET A 11 -34.97 18.89 -53.13
C MET A 11 -36.06 19.72 -52.43
N GLY A 12 -35.62 20.46 -51.40
CA GLY A 12 -36.02 21.87 -51.22
C GLY A 12 -36.11 22.34 -49.77
N ALA A 13 -35.31 23.36 -49.42
CA ALA A 13 -35.15 23.96 -48.09
C ALA A 13 -36.20 25.06 -47.75
N PHE A 14 -36.06 25.59 -46.52
CA PHE A 14 -36.53 26.87 -45.95
C PHE A 14 -37.75 26.88 -45.01
N GLY A 15 -37.62 27.67 -43.93
CA GLY A 15 -38.69 28.10 -43.01
C GLY A 15 -38.29 27.93 -41.53
N ALA A 16 -37.49 28.84 -40.94
CA ALA A 16 -37.89 30.09 -40.29
C ALA A 16 -38.30 29.92 -38.80
N ILE A 17 -37.54 30.64 -37.96
CA ILE A 17 -37.67 30.86 -36.50
C ILE A 17 -38.67 32.01 -36.25
N VAL A 18 -39.36 32.04 -35.08
CA VAL A 18 -39.73 33.25 -34.28
C VAL A 18 -40.55 32.91 -33.00
N MET A 19 -40.05 33.39 -31.84
CA MET A 19 -40.66 33.94 -30.57
C MET A 19 -41.52 33.02 -29.65
N ASP A 20 -41.55 33.10 -28.30
CA ASP A 20 -41.32 34.12 -27.23
C ASP A 20 -40.90 33.40 -25.89
N GLN A 21 -40.01 33.92 -25.02
CA GLN A 21 -40.21 34.72 -23.77
C GLN A 21 -41.28 34.16 -22.78
N ASP A 22 -41.10 33.98 -21.46
CA ASP A 22 -40.26 34.69 -20.48
C ASP A 22 -40.10 33.94 -19.11
N GLU A 23 -39.09 34.40 -18.34
CA GLU A 23 -38.88 34.42 -16.86
C GLU A 23 -38.99 33.16 -15.96
N SER A 24 -37.88 32.81 -15.30
CA SER A 24 -37.62 33.20 -13.90
C SER A 24 -36.34 32.53 -13.34
N SER A 25 -35.83 33.12 -12.28
CA SER A 25 -34.42 33.20 -11.87
C SER A 25 -33.99 32.15 -10.85
N PHE A 26 -32.70 31.79 -10.87
CA PHE A 26 -31.91 31.64 -9.64
C PHE A 26 -30.41 31.75 -9.92
N VAL A 27 -29.75 32.68 -9.24
CA VAL A 27 -28.30 32.83 -9.18
C VAL A 27 -27.80 32.06 -7.96
N ILE A 28 -26.85 31.15 -8.16
CA ILE A 28 -25.85 30.81 -7.13
C ILE A 28 -24.50 30.89 -7.83
N GLU A 29 -23.80 32.01 -7.62
CA GLU A 29 -22.35 32.01 -7.70
C GLU A 29 -21.84 31.14 -6.54
N ARG A 30 -20.99 30.16 -6.86
CA ARG A 30 -20.00 29.66 -5.90
C ARG A 30 -18.64 29.66 -6.57
N ASP A 31 -17.76 30.34 -5.86
CA ASP A 31 -16.32 30.40 -6.05
C ASP A 31 -15.66 29.01 -6.00
N GLU A 32 -14.54 28.94 -6.71
CA GLU A 32 -13.43 27.96 -6.68
C GLU A 32 -13.66 26.53 -7.22
N PRO A 33 -12.94 26.13 -8.29
CA PRO A 33 -12.60 24.73 -8.51
C PRO A 33 -11.41 24.36 -7.61
N GLU A 34 -11.72 23.79 -6.45
CA GLU A 34 -10.76 23.07 -5.62
C GLU A 34 -10.32 21.80 -6.38
N TYR A 35 -9.06 21.80 -6.82
CA TYR A 35 -8.22 20.65 -7.15
C TYR A 35 -8.94 19.45 -7.79
N ALA A 36 -9.12 19.52 -9.11
CA ALA A 36 -9.67 18.46 -9.94
C ALA A 36 -9.09 17.07 -9.59
N ASP A 37 -9.98 16.20 -9.16
CA ASP A 37 -9.80 14.75 -9.11
C ASP A 37 -9.17 14.27 -10.42
N TYR A 38 -7.96 13.73 -10.30
CA TYR A 38 -7.40 12.83 -11.29
C TYR A 38 -8.24 11.53 -11.27
N ILE A 39 -9.35 11.56 -12.00
CA ILE A 39 -9.90 10.38 -12.64
C ILE A 39 -8.82 9.91 -13.61
N ASP A 40 -8.29 8.70 -13.43
CA ASP A 40 -8.12 7.82 -14.59
C ASP A 40 -7.76 6.37 -14.24
N ALA A 41 -8.51 5.50 -14.93
CA ALA A 41 -8.16 4.18 -15.43
C ALA A 41 -7.97 3.05 -14.41
N PHE A 42 -9.04 2.57 -13.77
CA PHE A 42 -9.18 1.13 -13.42
C PHE A 42 -10.64 0.66 -13.23
N ASP A 43 -11.66 1.43 -13.65
CA ASP A 43 -13.07 1.03 -13.49
C ASP A 43 -13.53 -0.05 -14.50
N ASP A 44 -12.74 -0.41 -15.52
CA ASP A 44 -13.20 -1.30 -16.60
C ASP A 44 -12.71 -2.76 -16.54
N ASP A 45 -11.97 -3.15 -15.50
CA ASP A 45 -11.31 -4.48 -15.47
C ASP A 45 -12.04 -5.50 -14.56
N GLN A 46 -13.37 -5.36 -14.44
CA GLN A 46 -14.26 -6.23 -13.66
C GLN A 46 -14.54 -7.60 -14.32
N THR A 47 -14.26 -7.76 -15.61
CA THR A 47 -14.81 -8.87 -16.42
C THR A 47 -13.92 -10.11 -16.54
N TRP A 48 -12.61 -10.02 -16.34
CA TRP A 48 -11.71 -11.15 -16.59
C TRP A 48 -11.48 -12.07 -15.38
N MET A 49 -11.89 -11.64 -14.18
CA MET A 49 -11.72 -12.42 -12.96
C MET A 49 -12.78 -13.54 -12.79
N TYR A 50 -13.87 -13.49 -13.57
CA TYR A 50 -15.07 -14.32 -13.41
C TYR A 50 -15.42 -15.22 -14.62
N GLN A 51 -14.67 -15.20 -15.71
CA GLN A 51 -14.91 -16.06 -16.89
C GLN A 51 -13.98 -17.28 -16.94
N ALA A 52 -13.82 -17.98 -15.82
CA ALA A 52 -13.22 -19.31 -15.80
C ALA A 52 -14.29 -20.36 -15.48
N ASP A 53 -15.33 -20.40 -16.33
CA ASP A 53 -16.02 -21.66 -16.60
C ASP A 53 -15.04 -22.51 -17.44
N ASP A 54 -14.91 -23.79 -17.09
CA ASP A 54 -13.94 -24.77 -17.61
C ASP A 54 -12.48 -24.61 -17.17
N GLY A 55 -12.12 -25.31 -16.09
CA GLY A 55 -11.02 -26.30 -16.04
C GLY A 55 -9.57 -25.93 -16.41
N GLN A 56 -9.30 -24.74 -16.91
CA GLN A 56 -7.98 -24.26 -17.29
C GLN A 56 -7.83 -22.81 -16.80
N LEU A 57 -7.38 -22.66 -15.56
CA LEU A 57 -6.70 -21.44 -15.16
C LEU A 57 -5.49 -21.30 -16.10
N LYS A 58 -5.58 -20.42 -17.10
CA LYS A 58 -4.44 -20.10 -17.97
C LYS A 58 -3.25 -19.75 -17.07
N GLU A 59 -2.12 -20.41 -17.30
CA GLU A 59 -0.86 -20.26 -16.57
C GLU A 59 -0.29 -18.81 -16.59
N GLU A 60 -0.95 -17.88 -17.28
CA GLU A 60 -0.50 -16.52 -17.60
C GLU A 60 -1.22 -15.42 -16.78
N PHE A 61 -1.68 -15.71 -15.55
CA PHE A 61 -2.47 -14.78 -14.72
C PHE A 61 -1.82 -13.40 -14.44
N LEU A 62 -0.51 -13.22 -14.65
CA LEU A 62 0.25 -12.13 -14.03
C LEU A 62 1.32 -11.45 -14.90
N ASP A 63 1.59 -11.95 -16.11
CA ASP A 63 2.69 -11.44 -16.94
C ASP A 63 2.35 -10.16 -17.73
N SER A 64 1.16 -9.59 -17.60
CA SER A 64 0.69 -8.54 -18.52
C SER A 64 -0.09 -7.42 -17.83
N PHE A 65 0.60 -6.56 -17.06
CA PHE A 65 0.00 -5.26 -16.69
C PHE A 65 0.97 -4.10 -16.93
N PRO A 66 0.88 -3.39 -18.07
CA PRO A 66 1.65 -2.17 -18.27
C PRO A 66 1.25 -1.10 -17.23
N ILE A 67 2.24 -0.45 -16.63
CA ILE A 67 2.05 0.83 -15.92
C ILE A 67 2.32 1.94 -16.91
N LEU A 68 1.43 2.93 -16.99
CA LEU A 68 1.72 4.21 -17.64
C LEU A 68 3.05 4.74 -17.08
N LYS A 69 4.02 4.97 -17.97
CA LYS A 69 5.31 5.57 -17.62
C LYS A 69 5.05 6.94 -16.98
N SER A 70 5.05 7.02 -15.66
CA SER A 70 5.20 8.32 -15.00
C SER A 70 6.65 8.74 -15.16
N SER A 71 6.87 9.98 -15.57
CA SER A 71 8.17 10.62 -15.61
C SER A 71 8.89 10.47 -14.27
N GLU A 72 10.01 9.75 -14.29
CA GLU A 72 10.97 9.50 -13.21
C GLU A 72 10.42 8.86 -11.91
N PRO A 73 10.94 7.67 -11.51
CA PRO A 73 10.59 7.06 -10.23
C PRO A 73 11.21 7.86 -9.08
N LYS A 74 10.38 8.60 -8.34
CA LYS A 74 10.75 9.11 -7.02
C LYS A 74 9.74 8.54 -6.04
N ALA A 75 10.15 7.52 -5.28
CA ALA A 75 9.38 7.12 -4.11
C ALA A 75 9.36 8.33 -3.16
N THR A 76 8.27 9.07 -3.17
CA THR A 76 8.09 10.20 -2.27
C THR A 76 7.69 9.63 -0.91
N PHE A 77 8.59 9.75 0.06
CA PHE A 77 8.19 9.62 1.45
C PHE A 77 7.26 10.81 1.75
N VAL A 78 5.96 10.55 1.77
CA VAL A 78 4.94 11.50 2.21
C VAL A 78 4.82 11.37 3.72
N ASP A 79 4.61 12.46 4.46
CA ASP A 79 4.59 12.46 5.93
C ASP A 79 3.79 11.30 6.53
N GLY A 80 4.48 10.29 7.07
CA GLY A 80 3.86 9.11 7.69
C GLY A 80 3.54 7.94 6.75
N GLY A 81 4.04 7.90 5.51
CA GLY A 81 3.83 6.77 4.59
C GLY A 81 4.89 6.66 3.49
N ILE A 82 4.74 5.65 2.64
CA ILE A 82 5.51 5.49 1.40
C ILE A 82 4.53 5.38 0.24
N ARG A 83 4.86 6.05 -0.88
CA ARG A 83 4.12 5.83 -2.11
C ARG A 83 4.39 4.43 -2.62
N VAL A 84 3.33 3.68 -2.82
CA VAL A 84 3.34 2.31 -3.33
C VAL A 84 2.53 2.23 -4.61
N ARG A 85 2.70 1.13 -5.33
CA ARG A 85 1.79 0.76 -6.42
C ARG A 85 0.34 0.78 -5.92
N ASN A 86 -0.59 1.02 -6.84
CA ASN A 86 -2.02 1.07 -6.52
C ASN A 86 -2.45 -0.15 -5.68
N MET A 87 -3.16 0.10 -4.57
CA MET A 87 -3.72 -0.88 -3.64
C MET A 87 -4.35 -2.07 -4.36
N GLY A 88 -5.07 -1.84 -5.46
CA GLY A 88 -5.69 -2.91 -6.24
C GLY A 88 -4.67 -3.95 -6.72
N ARG A 89 -3.46 -3.55 -7.08
CA ARG A 89 -2.40 -4.49 -7.51
C ARG A 89 -1.85 -5.33 -6.37
N ILE A 90 -1.62 -4.72 -5.20
CA ILE A 90 -1.16 -5.45 -4.01
C ILE A 90 -2.23 -6.45 -3.57
N MET A 91 -3.50 -6.04 -3.55
CA MET A 91 -4.61 -6.87 -3.06
C MET A 91 -5.03 -7.98 -4.02
N LYS A 92 -4.66 -7.92 -5.31
CA LYS A 92 -4.97 -8.96 -6.30
C LYS A 92 -4.44 -10.34 -5.88
N MET A 93 -3.26 -10.41 -5.27
CA MET A 93 -2.70 -11.68 -4.76
C MET A 93 -3.59 -12.27 -3.66
N THR A 94 -4.04 -11.44 -2.71
CA THR A 94 -4.95 -11.87 -1.64
C THR A 94 -6.28 -12.34 -2.22
N MET A 95 -6.89 -11.55 -3.11
CA MET A 95 -8.15 -11.90 -3.78
C MET A 95 -8.07 -13.21 -4.55
N PHE A 96 -6.95 -13.44 -5.25
CA PHE A 96 -6.68 -14.72 -5.91
C PHE A 96 -6.73 -15.85 -4.88
N MET A 97 -6.10 -15.71 -3.72
CA MET A 97 -6.10 -16.76 -2.70
C MET A 97 -7.47 -17.02 -2.04
N ILE A 98 -8.30 -15.99 -1.84
CA ILE A 98 -9.58 -16.11 -1.13
C ILE A 98 -10.83 -16.14 -2.03
N LYS A 99 -10.67 -16.09 -3.36
CA LYS A 99 -11.77 -16.08 -4.35
C LYS A 99 -12.80 -14.95 -4.14
N GLN A 100 -12.39 -13.79 -3.62
CA GLN A 100 -13.29 -12.65 -3.37
C GLN A 100 -13.32 -11.65 -4.53
N PRO A 101 -14.48 -11.04 -4.85
CA PRO A 101 -14.58 -9.98 -5.85
C PRO A 101 -13.77 -8.73 -5.43
N PRO A 102 -13.16 -8.01 -6.40
CA PRO A 102 -12.18 -6.99 -6.09
C PRO A 102 -12.77 -5.74 -5.43
N ASN A 103 -13.98 -5.33 -5.82
CA ASN A 103 -14.53 -4.03 -5.40
C ASN A 103 -14.86 -3.96 -3.92
N LYS A 104 -15.63 -4.93 -3.39
CA LYS A 104 -15.98 -5.00 -1.96
C LYS A 104 -14.74 -5.22 -1.09
N PHE A 105 -13.81 -6.04 -1.56
CA PHE A 105 -12.58 -6.30 -0.81
C PHE A 105 -11.70 -5.05 -0.67
N ILE A 106 -11.46 -4.32 -1.76
CA ILE A 106 -10.64 -3.08 -1.71
C ILE A 106 -11.30 -2.02 -0.82
N SER A 107 -12.62 -1.84 -0.87
CA SER A 107 -13.28 -0.78 -0.10
C SER A 107 -13.15 -0.99 1.41
N ILE A 108 -13.20 -2.25 1.87
CA ILE A 108 -13.13 -2.61 3.29
C ILE A 108 -11.76 -2.25 3.90
N PHE A 109 -10.67 -2.56 3.19
CA PHE A 109 -9.31 -2.35 3.71
C PHE A 109 -8.75 -0.96 3.40
N LYS A 110 -9.47 -0.14 2.62
CA LYS A 110 -9.10 1.24 2.32
C LYS A 110 -9.34 2.08 3.57
N LYS A 111 -8.28 2.71 4.11
CA LYS A 111 -8.32 3.49 5.36
C LYS A 111 -8.74 2.62 6.56
N TYR A 112 -8.24 1.40 6.63
CA TYR A 112 -8.47 0.49 7.75
C TYR A 112 -7.37 0.66 8.80
N GLY A 113 -7.75 0.80 10.06
CA GLY A 113 -6.81 0.99 11.15
C GLY A 113 -5.85 2.15 10.88
N CYS A 114 -4.62 2.02 11.38
CA CYS A 114 -3.62 3.08 11.33
C CYS A 114 -2.66 2.99 10.15
N HIS A 115 -2.50 1.84 9.51
CA HIS A 115 -1.45 1.55 8.53
C HIS A 115 -1.97 1.10 7.16
N CYS A 116 -3.20 0.59 7.06
CA CYS A 116 -3.77 0.18 5.77
C CYS A 116 -4.31 1.40 4.99
N TRP A 117 -3.49 1.92 4.08
CA TRP A 117 -3.89 2.94 3.10
C TRP A 117 -4.61 4.17 3.70
N PRO A 118 -4.07 4.83 4.75
CA PRO A 118 -4.77 5.92 5.45
C PRO A 118 -5.05 7.12 4.55
N ARG A 119 -4.22 7.34 3.51
CA ARG A 119 -4.34 8.45 2.56
C ARG A 119 -4.73 7.99 1.15
N GLY A 120 -5.64 7.02 1.05
CA GLY A 120 -6.14 6.54 -0.25
C GLY A 120 -5.29 5.39 -0.82
N ARG A 121 -5.45 5.09 -2.11
CA ARG A 121 -5.00 3.81 -2.70
C ARG A 121 -3.49 3.69 -2.97
N THR A 122 -2.71 4.75 -2.79
CA THR A 122 -1.29 4.79 -3.21
C THR A 122 -0.32 5.06 -2.06
N ILE A 123 -0.82 5.38 -0.86
CA ILE A 123 0.02 5.68 0.30
C ILE A 123 -0.19 4.58 1.33
N LEU A 124 0.83 3.73 1.52
CA LEU A 124 0.83 2.67 2.52
C LEU A 124 1.62 3.11 3.76
N GLY A 125 1.26 2.56 4.91
CA GLY A 125 1.87 2.85 6.21
C GLY A 125 1.04 3.86 6.98
N GLY A 126 1.59 4.35 8.08
CA GLY A 126 0.92 5.32 8.93
C GLY A 126 1.69 5.54 10.23
N GLN A 127 0.97 6.01 11.24
CA GLN A 127 1.55 6.35 12.53
C GLN A 127 0.85 5.61 13.67
N GLY A 128 1.52 5.56 14.83
CA GLY A 128 0.99 4.88 16.01
C GLY A 128 1.08 3.35 15.96
N ARG A 129 0.41 2.73 16.93
CA ARG A 129 0.39 1.27 17.09
C ARG A 129 -0.68 0.66 16.16
N PRO A 130 -0.41 -0.50 15.52
CA PRO A 130 -1.44 -1.25 14.81
C PRO A 130 -2.64 -1.55 15.70
N LYS A 131 -3.85 -1.44 15.15
CA LYS A 131 -5.11 -1.65 15.89
C LYS A 131 -5.46 -3.12 16.09
N ASP A 132 -5.08 -3.95 15.14
CA ASP A 132 -5.28 -5.40 15.15
C ASP A 132 -4.24 -6.06 14.23
N ASP A 133 -4.43 -7.35 13.95
CA ASP A 133 -3.52 -8.13 13.12
C ASP A 133 -3.65 -7.84 11.62
N VAL A 134 -4.81 -7.36 11.15
CA VAL A 134 -4.98 -6.87 9.77
C VAL A 134 -4.14 -5.60 9.59
N ASP A 135 -4.29 -4.64 10.49
CA ASP A 135 -3.53 -3.40 10.48
C ASP A 135 -2.01 -3.65 10.67
N ARG A 136 -1.66 -4.66 11.48
CA ARG A 136 -0.26 -5.11 11.64
C ARG A 136 0.31 -5.65 10.34
N THR A 137 -0.49 -6.37 9.55
CA THR A 137 -0.10 -6.90 8.24
C THR A 137 0.22 -5.77 7.26
N CYS A 138 -0.60 -4.72 7.23
CA CYS A 138 -0.33 -3.51 6.43
C CYS A 138 0.95 -2.78 6.88
N LYS A 139 1.19 -2.71 8.20
CA LYS A 139 2.43 -2.14 8.74
C LYS A 139 3.68 -2.94 8.33
N ARG A 140 3.60 -4.27 8.31
CA ARG A 140 4.70 -5.14 7.84
C ARG A 140 5.00 -4.90 6.36
N LEU A 141 3.97 -4.81 5.53
CA LEU A 141 4.14 -4.47 4.12
C LEU A 141 4.82 -3.11 3.93
N TYR A 142 4.38 -2.08 4.65
CA TYR A 142 5.04 -0.77 4.66
C TYR A 142 6.53 -0.88 5.02
N ASN A 143 6.84 -1.60 6.10
CA ASN A 143 8.21 -1.80 6.54
C ASN A 143 9.05 -2.51 5.48
N CYS A 144 8.52 -3.56 4.85
CA CYS A 144 9.23 -4.32 3.82
C CYS A 144 9.55 -3.45 2.60
N HIS A 145 8.55 -2.72 2.07
CA HIS A 145 8.75 -1.79 0.96
C HIS A 145 9.77 -0.71 1.28
N LYS A 146 9.69 -0.14 2.48
CA LYS A 146 10.64 0.87 2.95
C LYS A 146 12.05 0.31 3.08
N CYS A 147 12.20 -0.90 3.61
CA CYS A 147 13.50 -1.52 3.77
C CYS A 147 14.13 -1.95 2.46
N ASN A 148 13.36 -2.45 1.51
CA ASN A 148 13.87 -2.67 0.16
C ASN A 148 14.34 -1.37 -0.50
N PHE A 149 13.59 -0.28 -0.35
CA PHE A 149 14.01 1.02 -0.84
C PHE A 149 15.33 1.48 -0.17
N VAL A 150 15.43 1.38 1.15
CA VAL A 150 16.64 1.79 1.90
C VAL A 150 17.85 0.92 1.57
N ASN A 151 17.69 -0.41 1.58
CA ASN A 151 18.78 -1.38 1.37
C ASN A 151 19.35 -1.33 -0.05
N THR A 152 18.57 -0.83 -1.01
CA THR A 152 18.99 -0.61 -2.40
C THR A 152 19.43 0.82 -2.67
N GLY A 153 19.55 1.68 -1.65
CA GLY A 153 19.97 3.06 -1.82
C GLY A 153 18.96 3.93 -2.59
N GLY A 154 17.69 3.56 -2.55
CA GLY A 154 16.59 4.27 -3.22
C GLY A 154 16.32 3.82 -4.65
N ILE A 155 17.01 2.80 -5.14
CA ILE A 155 16.80 2.28 -6.51
C ILE A 155 15.47 1.53 -6.60
N CYS A 156 15.10 0.78 -5.56
CA CYS A 156 13.94 -0.11 -5.58
C CYS A 156 12.66 0.58 -5.16
N ALA A 157 12.09 1.41 -6.04
CA ALA A 157 10.87 2.17 -5.78
C ALA A 157 9.61 1.27 -5.88
N PRO A 158 8.81 1.09 -4.80
CA PRO A 158 7.66 0.18 -4.79
C PRO A 158 6.51 0.56 -5.74
N ASP A 159 6.42 1.84 -6.13
CA ASP A 159 5.39 2.38 -7.03
C ASP A 159 5.75 2.29 -8.51
N ALA A 160 7.03 2.22 -8.84
CA ALA A 160 7.50 2.17 -10.22
C ALA A 160 8.02 0.79 -10.66
N THR A 161 8.50 -0.04 -9.72
CA THR A 161 9.10 -1.33 -10.06
C THR A 161 8.02 -2.37 -10.41
N GLN A 162 8.17 -3.00 -11.56
CA GLN A 162 7.34 -4.13 -11.98
C GLN A 162 8.04 -5.45 -11.61
N TYR A 163 7.28 -6.50 -11.32
CA TYR A 163 7.81 -7.82 -11.05
C TYR A 163 6.88 -8.88 -11.62
N LYS A 164 7.38 -10.09 -11.74
CA LYS A 164 6.67 -11.28 -12.19
C LYS A 164 6.22 -12.08 -10.98
N VAL A 165 4.96 -12.47 -10.99
CA VAL A 165 4.40 -13.45 -10.06
C VAL A 165 3.66 -14.48 -10.91
N ARG A 166 3.51 -15.71 -10.44
CA ARG A 166 2.73 -16.76 -11.09
C ARG A 166 1.79 -17.37 -10.07
N GLY A 167 0.55 -17.63 -10.49
CA GLY A 167 -0.47 -18.26 -9.66
C GLY A 167 -0.95 -19.55 -10.31
N TYR A 168 -1.06 -20.62 -9.54
CA TYR A 168 -1.57 -21.90 -10.00
C TYR A 168 -2.32 -22.61 -8.88
N GLU A 169 -3.08 -23.64 -9.23
CA GLU A 169 -3.81 -24.48 -8.29
C GLU A 169 -3.03 -25.80 -8.09
N SER A 170 -2.46 -26.01 -6.90
CA SER A 170 -1.63 -27.19 -6.63
C SER A 170 -2.46 -28.44 -6.34
N ALA A 171 -3.70 -28.24 -5.88
CA ALA A 171 -4.73 -29.25 -5.63
C ALA A 171 -6.10 -28.56 -5.66
N PRO A 172 -7.22 -29.29 -5.80
CA PRO A 172 -8.55 -28.68 -5.82
C PRO A 172 -8.80 -27.76 -4.61
N GLY A 173 -9.01 -26.47 -4.88
CA GLY A 173 -9.20 -25.42 -3.89
C GLY A 173 -7.92 -24.83 -3.28
N VAL A 174 -6.74 -25.36 -3.60
CA VAL A 174 -5.44 -24.92 -3.05
C VAL A 174 -4.69 -24.07 -4.07
N ARG A 175 -4.77 -22.75 -3.90
CA ARG A 175 -4.08 -21.77 -4.75
C ARG A 175 -2.71 -21.42 -4.19
N VAL A 176 -1.71 -21.46 -5.05
CA VAL A 176 -0.31 -21.13 -4.74
C VAL A 176 0.14 -19.97 -5.61
N LEU A 177 0.93 -19.07 -5.04
CA LEU A 177 1.58 -17.97 -5.74
C LEU A 177 3.09 -18.08 -5.57
N THR A 178 3.83 -17.73 -6.62
CA THR A 178 5.30 -17.75 -6.65
C THR A 178 5.83 -16.52 -7.34
N CYS A 179 6.93 -15.96 -6.84
CA CYS A 179 7.63 -14.86 -7.50
C CYS A 179 8.54 -15.40 -8.61
N GLY A 180 8.62 -14.71 -9.75
CA GLY A 180 9.26 -15.20 -10.97
C GLY A 180 10.61 -14.56 -11.30
N ASP A 181 10.97 -13.45 -10.67
CA ASP A 181 12.23 -12.74 -10.91
C ASP A 181 13.41 -13.37 -10.16
N GLU A 182 14.63 -12.98 -10.54
CA GLU A 182 15.88 -13.50 -9.99
C GLU A 182 16.02 -13.22 -8.49
N GLU A 183 16.47 -14.21 -7.71
CA GLU A 183 16.70 -14.06 -6.28
C GLU A 183 17.67 -12.91 -5.97
N GLY A 184 17.32 -12.08 -4.99
CA GLY A 184 18.09 -10.90 -4.62
C GLY A 184 17.88 -9.66 -5.50
N SER A 185 17.18 -9.78 -6.63
CA SER A 185 16.78 -8.62 -7.44
C SER A 185 15.77 -7.73 -6.70
N CYS A 186 15.68 -6.46 -7.10
CA CYS A 186 14.70 -5.53 -6.54
C CYS A 186 13.27 -6.00 -6.79
N GLU A 187 12.99 -6.44 -8.01
CA GLU A 187 11.74 -6.95 -8.51
C GLU A 187 11.28 -8.14 -7.65
N ARG A 188 12.19 -9.11 -7.45
CA ARG A 188 11.94 -10.27 -6.61
C ARG A 188 11.64 -9.88 -5.17
N ASN A 189 12.46 -9.02 -4.57
CA ASN A 189 12.27 -8.63 -3.17
C ASN A 189 10.95 -7.88 -2.94
N LEU A 190 10.50 -7.06 -3.90
CA LEU A 190 9.18 -6.42 -3.84
C LEU A 190 8.04 -7.43 -4.04
N CYS A 191 8.21 -8.39 -4.94
CA CYS A 191 7.23 -9.47 -5.11
C CYS A 191 7.07 -10.27 -3.83
N GLU A 192 8.16 -10.64 -3.18
CA GLU A 192 8.13 -11.40 -1.92
C GLU A 192 7.47 -10.59 -0.80
N CYS A 193 7.66 -9.26 -0.75
CA CYS A 193 6.89 -8.42 0.19
C CYS A 193 5.37 -8.51 -0.06
N ASP A 194 4.94 -8.37 -1.31
CA ASP A 194 3.53 -8.34 -1.68
C ASP A 194 2.88 -9.73 -1.52
N LEU A 195 3.62 -10.80 -1.84
CA LEU A 195 3.22 -12.19 -1.64
C LEU A 195 3.05 -12.52 -0.16
N ALA A 196 4.05 -12.19 0.67
CA ALA A 196 3.98 -12.45 2.10
C ALA A 196 2.86 -11.64 2.77
N PHE A 197 2.65 -10.39 2.36
CA PHE A 197 1.46 -9.63 2.75
C PHE A 197 0.17 -10.37 2.38
N ALA A 198 0.08 -10.88 1.15
CA ALA A 198 -1.13 -11.53 0.68
C ALA A 198 -1.42 -12.84 1.43
N LEU A 199 -0.38 -13.59 1.80
CA LEU A 199 -0.48 -14.79 2.63
C LEU A 199 -0.96 -14.44 4.05
N ASP A 200 -0.31 -13.49 4.71
CA ASP A 200 -0.70 -13.00 6.04
C ASP A 200 -2.15 -12.50 6.02
N MET A 201 -2.50 -11.68 5.02
CA MET A 201 -3.83 -11.11 4.88
C MET A 201 -4.89 -12.20 4.65
N THR A 202 -4.57 -13.21 3.86
CA THR A 202 -5.43 -14.37 3.65
C THR A 202 -5.67 -15.13 4.95
N ASP A 203 -4.63 -15.36 5.75
CA ASP A 203 -4.73 -16.00 7.06
C ASP A 203 -5.63 -15.21 8.02
N LYS A 204 -5.53 -13.87 8.02
CA LYS A 204 -6.35 -13.03 8.90
C LYS A 204 -7.79 -12.89 8.46
N VAL A 205 -8.05 -12.85 7.15
CA VAL A 205 -9.39 -12.60 6.62
C VAL A 205 -10.19 -13.89 6.41
N ARG A 206 -9.57 -15.00 6.03
CA ARG A 206 -10.27 -16.27 5.74
C ARG A 206 -11.18 -16.77 6.89
N PRO A 207 -10.80 -16.65 8.18
CA PRO A 207 -11.66 -17.07 9.29
C PRO A 207 -12.86 -16.15 9.54
N THR A 208 -12.89 -14.97 8.92
CA THR A 208 -13.89 -13.91 9.15
C THR A 208 -14.72 -13.65 7.90
N THR A 209 -15.94 -13.15 8.06
CA THR A 209 -16.67 -12.63 6.89
C THR A 209 -16.15 -11.24 6.54
N LEU A 210 -16.29 -10.83 5.28
CA LEU A 210 -16.01 -9.45 4.89
C LEU A 210 -16.91 -8.45 5.63
N GLU A 211 -18.13 -8.84 5.99
CA GLU A 211 -19.03 -8.04 6.82
C GLU A 211 -18.48 -7.82 8.25
N ASP A 212 -17.86 -8.84 8.85
CA ASP A 212 -17.24 -8.71 10.18
C ASP A 212 -16.09 -7.71 10.16
N VAL A 213 -15.28 -7.74 9.10
CA VAL A 213 -14.18 -6.78 8.93
C VAL A 213 -14.72 -5.38 8.70
N GLU A 214 -15.73 -5.24 7.84
CA GLU A 214 -16.37 -3.96 7.50
C GLU A 214 -17.08 -3.31 8.70
N SER A 215 -17.64 -4.12 9.58
CA SER A 215 -18.29 -3.70 10.83
C SER A 215 -17.33 -3.61 12.03
N SER A 216 -16.05 -3.94 11.85
CA SER A 216 -15.06 -3.78 12.91
C SER A 216 -14.87 -2.31 13.30
N ALA A 217 -14.55 -2.04 14.55
CA ALA A 217 -14.31 -0.67 15.05
C ALA A 217 -13.09 0.01 14.39
N ASN A 218 -12.28 -0.73 13.63
CA ASN A 218 -11.08 -0.25 12.94
C ASN A 218 -11.36 0.11 11.47
N ALA A 219 -12.55 -0.21 10.95
CA ALA A 219 -12.93 0.12 9.59
C ALA A 219 -13.46 1.55 9.50
N LYS A 220 -13.06 2.27 8.45
CA LYS A 220 -13.58 3.62 8.17
C LYS A 220 -15.10 3.65 7.97
N SER A 221 -15.65 2.61 7.37
CA SER A 221 -17.11 2.41 7.21
C SER A 221 -17.84 2.43 8.55
N ASN A 222 -17.19 1.98 9.62
CA ASN A 222 -17.75 1.97 10.97
C ASN A 222 -17.27 3.15 11.85
N GLY A 223 -16.94 4.28 11.22
CA GLY A 223 -16.64 5.52 11.93
C GLY A 223 -15.23 5.62 12.52
N PHE A 224 -14.30 4.71 12.18
CA PHE A 224 -12.91 4.84 12.59
C PHE A 224 -12.28 6.13 12.05
N LYS A 225 -11.59 6.88 12.92
CA LYS A 225 -10.91 8.15 12.60
C LYS A 225 -9.42 8.05 12.90
N ALA A 226 -8.63 7.77 11.86
CA ALA A 226 -7.20 7.59 11.99
C ALA A 226 -6.49 8.78 12.65
N ASP A 227 -6.83 10.02 12.30
CA ASP A 227 -6.15 11.20 12.85
C ASP A 227 -6.34 11.37 14.36
N GLU A 228 -7.48 10.91 14.89
CA GLU A 228 -7.79 10.95 16.32
C GLU A 228 -7.19 9.75 17.05
N GLN A 229 -7.27 8.56 16.44
CA GLN A 229 -7.01 7.29 17.11
C GLN A 229 -5.60 6.73 16.87
N CYS A 230 -4.86 7.23 15.87
CA CYS A 230 -3.53 6.75 15.48
C CYS A 230 -2.44 7.70 15.97
N GLN A 231 -2.38 7.89 17.29
CA GLN A 231 -1.35 8.74 17.88
C GLN A 231 -0.03 7.97 17.98
N VAL A 232 1.05 8.56 17.46
CA VAL A 232 2.39 8.23 17.93
C VAL A 232 2.43 8.60 19.41
N GLN A 233 2.75 7.64 20.27
CA GLN A 233 2.98 7.95 21.68
C GLN A 233 3.99 9.09 21.74
N GLY A 234 3.52 10.26 22.19
CA GLY A 234 4.24 11.51 22.11
C GLY A 234 5.51 11.41 22.93
N ASN A 235 6.63 11.11 22.28
CA ASN A 235 7.90 11.52 22.81
C ASN A 235 8.09 12.97 22.36
N SER A 236 8.03 13.88 23.33
CA SER A 236 8.46 15.30 23.26
C SER A 236 9.95 15.46 22.90
N PHE A 237 10.47 14.67 21.97
CA PHE A 237 11.90 14.54 21.66
C PHE A 237 12.37 15.59 20.63
N SER A 238 11.45 16.30 19.98
CA SER A 238 11.74 17.21 18.88
C SER A 238 12.32 18.58 19.30
N LYS A 239 12.41 18.91 20.60
CA LYS A 239 12.99 20.19 21.05
C LYS A 239 14.34 20.10 21.77
N GLY A 240 14.84 18.90 22.07
CA GLY A 240 16.09 18.73 22.84
C GLY A 240 17.32 18.26 22.04
N PHE A 241 17.12 17.54 20.93
CA PHE A 241 18.23 16.80 20.29
C PHE A 241 18.99 17.60 19.21
N GLN A 242 18.53 18.80 18.85
CA GLN A 242 19.17 19.63 17.82
C GLN A 242 20.51 20.25 18.25
N ARG A 243 20.95 20.09 19.51
CA ARG A 243 22.21 20.67 20.02
C ARG A 243 23.37 19.69 20.20
N ALA A 244 23.19 18.39 19.92
CA ALA A 244 24.24 17.37 20.14
C ALA A 244 24.98 16.92 18.87
N HIS A 245 24.91 17.69 17.78
CA HIS A 245 25.39 17.24 16.47
C HIS A 245 26.91 17.33 16.22
N HIS A 246 27.73 17.68 17.22
CA HIS A 246 29.18 17.89 17.00
C HIS A 246 30.16 17.12 17.90
N THR A 247 29.70 16.32 18.88
CA THR A 247 30.63 15.65 19.83
C THR A 247 30.27 14.21 20.23
N LEU A 248 29.41 13.51 19.48
CA LEU A 248 29.10 12.09 19.73
C LEU A 248 29.90 11.19 18.77
N SER A 249 31.23 11.18 18.87
CA SER A 249 32.09 10.69 17.76
C SER A 249 32.66 9.27 17.86
N GLU A 250 32.43 8.46 18.90
CA GLU A 250 32.94 7.06 18.88
C GLU A 250 31.97 6.01 19.43
N GLU A 251 31.26 6.30 20.54
CA GLU A 251 30.31 5.34 21.16
C GLU A 251 29.07 5.05 20.28
N TYR A 252 28.76 5.96 19.35
CA TYR A 252 27.60 5.87 18.46
C TYR A 252 27.94 5.39 17.05
N ALA A 253 29.21 5.03 16.79
CA ALA A 253 29.65 4.58 15.48
C ALA A 253 28.73 3.44 14.99
N LEU A 254 28.04 3.66 13.86
CA LEU A 254 27.33 2.56 13.21
C LEU A 254 28.37 1.50 12.84
N ALA A 255 28.01 0.23 13.02
CA ALA A 255 28.80 -0.84 12.43
C ALA A 255 29.05 -0.51 10.94
N ASN A 256 30.29 -0.66 10.47
CA ASN A 256 30.80 -0.22 9.16
C ASN A 256 30.07 -0.79 7.92
N LYS A 257 28.90 -1.42 8.08
CA LYS A 257 28.12 -2.08 7.04
C LYS A 257 26.63 -1.69 7.01
N VAL A 258 26.17 -0.79 7.87
CA VAL A 258 24.75 -0.38 7.85
C VAL A 258 24.49 0.57 6.70
N LYS A 259 23.64 0.17 5.77
CA LYS A 259 23.17 1.05 4.69
C LYS A 259 22.17 2.06 5.27
N ILE A 260 22.43 3.35 5.04
CA ILE A 260 21.53 4.43 5.40
C ILE A 260 21.05 5.11 4.12
N HIS A 261 19.75 5.35 4.02
CA HIS A 261 19.17 6.15 2.96
C HIS A 261 18.05 7.02 3.55
N ASN A 262 18.08 8.33 3.27
CA ASN A 262 17.15 9.32 3.83
C ASN A 262 17.01 9.26 5.37
N GLY A 263 18.14 9.06 6.08
CA GLY A 263 18.19 8.96 7.54
C GLY A 263 17.60 7.67 8.13
N PHE A 264 17.17 6.73 7.28
CA PHE A 264 16.69 5.42 7.70
C PHE A 264 17.72 4.33 7.42
N ALA A 265 17.79 3.38 8.34
CA ALA A 265 18.42 2.09 8.17
C ALA A 265 17.36 1.00 8.40
N CYS A 266 17.69 -0.24 8.09
CA CYS A 266 16.79 -1.37 8.30
C CYS A 266 17.46 -2.51 9.06
N CYS A 267 16.67 -3.05 9.99
CA CYS A 267 16.88 -4.32 10.66
C CYS A 267 16.02 -5.32 9.89
N GLY A 268 16.51 -6.52 9.64
CA GLY A 268 15.76 -7.62 9.03
C GLY A 268 16.58 -8.29 7.94
N ASP A 269 16.32 -9.56 7.71
CA ASP A 269 16.81 -10.30 6.55
C ASP A 269 15.68 -10.78 5.65
N SER A 270 14.42 -10.61 6.05
CA SER A 270 13.24 -11.03 5.30
C SER A 270 12.03 -10.12 5.57
N PHE A 271 10.98 -10.28 4.77
CA PHE A 271 9.71 -9.54 4.94
C PHE A 271 9.16 -9.63 6.37
N GLU A 272 9.20 -10.82 6.98
CA GLU A 272 8.55 -11.09 8.27
C GLU A 272 9.12 -10.24 9.40
N ASN A 273 10.37 -9.79 9.23
CA ASN A 273 11.17 -9.24 10.31
C ASN A 273 11.83 -7.90 9.95
N TYR A 274 11.47 -7.30 8.81
CA TYR A 274 11.92 -5.96 8.45
C TYR A 274 11.38 -4.89 9.39
N SER A 275 12.30 -4.14 9.99
CA SER A 275 12.04 -3.04 10.91
C SER A 275 12.92 -1.83 10.53
N PRO A 276 12.33 -0.79 9.92
CA PRO A 276 13.05 0.45 9.64
C PRO A 276 13.31 1.22 10.94
N TYR A 277 14.48 1.83 11.05
CA TYR A 277 14.88 2.64 12.19
C TYR A 277 15.72 3.85 11.77
N ARG A 278 15.90 4.82 12.67
CA ARG A 278 16.68 6.04 12.45
C ARG A 278 17.94 6.04 13.33
N PRO A 279 19.10 5.68 12.77
CA PRO A 279 20.35 5.67 13.52
C PRO A 279 20.70 7.02 14.15
N GLU A 280 20.38 8.11 13.45
CA GLU A 280 20.59 9.49 13.89
C GLU A 280 19.82 9.87 15.16
N LEU A 281 18.71 9.18 15.44
CA LEU A 281 17.93 9.35 16.68
C LEU A 281 18.37 8.41 17.79
N GLY A 282 19.54 7.78 17.66
CA GLY A 282 20.03 6.79 18.62
C GLY A 282 19.30 5.45 18.54
N GLN A 283 18.54 5.17 17.48
CA GLN A 283 17.93 3.87 17.28
C GLN A 283 18.93 2.86 16.70
N ARG A 284 18.81 1.60 17.09
CA ARG A 284 19.74 0.53 16.70
C ARG A 284 18.96 -0.78 16.49
N CYS A 285 19.54 -1.66 15.68
CA CYS A 285 19.03 -3.00 15.42
C CYS A 285 19.56 -3.98 16.48
N CYS A 286 18.66 -4.76 17.07
CA CYS A 286 18.91 -5.84 18.01
C CYS A 286 18.45 -7.15 17.38
N ASN A 287 19.34 -8.13 17.31
CA ASN A 287 19.12 -9.47 16.76
C ASN A 287 18.15 -9.54 15.58
N LYS A 288 18.65 -9.13 14.41
CA LYS A 288 18.00 -9.14 13.10
C LYS A 288 16.68 -8.39 12.96
N SER A 289 15.82 -8.21 13.94
CA SER A 289 14.48 -7.62 13.69
C SER A 289 14.01 -6.60 14.71
N ASN A 290 14.60 -6.59 15.90
CA ASN A 290 14.16 -5.73 16.99
C ASN A 290 14.85 -4.37 16.89
N VAL A 291 14.14 -3.29 17.15
CA VAL A 291 14.72 -1.94 17.14
C VAL A 291 14.62 -1.38 18.55
N TYR A 292 15.77 -0.99 19.11
CA TYR A 292 15.86 -0.35 20.41
C TYR A 292 16.33 1.09 20.29
N SER A 293 16.09 1.89 21.34
CA SER A 293 16.42 3.30 21.37
C SER A 293 17.34 3.63 22.55
N LEU A 294 18.55 4.10 22.26
CA LEU A 294 19.49 4.58 23.28
C LEU A 294 18.89 5.75 24.09
N GLY A 295 18.12 6.61 23.44
CA GLY A 295 17.39 7.71 24.12
C GLY A 295 16.29 7.25 25.10
N LYS A 296 16.02 5.94 25.19
CA LYS A 296 15.13 5.32 26.18
C LYS A 296 15.89 4.45 27.19
N ASN A 297 17.22 4.58 27.27
CA ASN A 297 18.10 3.70 28.05
C ASN A 297 17.92 2.21 27.74
N GLN A 298 17.56 1.87 26.50
CA GLN A 298 17.42 0.49 26.08
C GLN A 298 18.72 -0.04 25.51
N MET A 299 18.96 -1.35 25.66
CA MET A 299 20.07 -2.07 25.05
C MET A 299 19.63 -3.41 24.47
N CYS A 300 20.46 -3.97 23.59
CA CYS A 300 20.29 -5.31 23.06
C CYS A 300 21.07 -6.31 23.93
N CYS A 301 20.37 -7.28 24.49
CA CYS A 301 20.97 -8.35 25.26
C CYS A 301 21.60 -9.41 24.34
N SER A 302 22.46 -10.28 24.90
CA SER A 302 23.15 -11.33 24.15
C SER A 302 22.21 -12.36 23.52
N ASP A 303 21.04 -12.57 24.13
CA ASP A 303 19.95 -13.40 23.61
C ASP A 303 19.11 -12.70 22.52
N GLY A 304 19.38 -11.42 22.25
CA GLY A 304 18.66 -10.62 21.27
C GLY A 304 17.36 -9.99 21.77
N THR A 305 17.09 -10.07 23.07
CA THR A 305 16.00 -9.30 23.70
C THR A 305 16.40 -7.84 23.91
N ILE A 306 15.40 -6.98 24.04
CA ILE A 306 15.61 -5.57 24.39
C ILE A 306 15.24 -5.40 25.86
N ALA A 307 16.17 -4.89 26.65
CA ALA A 307 15.96 -4.58 28.07
C ALA A 307 16.41 -3.15 28.38
N GLU A 308 16.01 -2.61 29.54
CA GLU A 308 16.61 -1.38 30.04
C GLU A 308 18.07 -1.65 30.49
N ASN A 309 18.89 -0.61 30.50
CA ASN A 309 20.32 -0.74 30.80
C ASN A 309 20.54 -1.39 32.17
N GLY A 310 21.23 -2.54 32.19
CA GLY A 310 21.51 -3.33 33.39
C GLY A 310 20.52 -4.45 33.69
N GLU A 311 19.48 -4.62 32.88
CA GLU A 311 18.46 -5.67 33.07
C GLU A 311 18.64 -6.91 32.18
N CYS A 312 19.67 -6.93 31.33
CA CYS A 312 19.99 -8.15 30.58
C CYS A 312 20.35 -9.28 31.56
N LEU A 313 19.56 -10.34 31.55
CA LEU A 313 19.82 -11.53 32.35
C LEU A 313 21.16 -12.13 31.89
N SER A 314 22.11 -12.21 32.83
CA SER A 314 23.44 -12.80 32.64
C SER A 314 23.39 -14.31 32.51
#